data_AF-A0AAD6K0L4-F1
#
_entry.id   AF-A0AAD6K0L4-F1
#
_cell.length_a   1.000
_cell.length_b   1.000
_cell.length_c   1.000
_cell.angle_alpha   90.00
_cell.angle_beta   90.00
_cell.angle_gamma   90.00
#
_symmetry.space_group_name_H-M   'P 1'
#
loop_
_entity.id
_entity.type
_entity.pdbx_description
1 polymer ?
#
loop_
_entity_poly.entity_id
_entity_poly.type
_entity_poly.pdbx_seq_one_letter_code
_entity_poly.pdbx_strand_id
1 'polypeptide(L)'
;MDHSSEEESDISESEIEDYKDKPLEDLRSGNLKVKVNGFLRCPFCAGKKKQDYKYKDLLQHATGVSKGSASRSGKQKANHLALARYLEIELASEAEQTPQQVVPQPIKPPPEQQELFVWPWMGILVNLTEQRDNEYWMKKFAEYKPLELCTFWNEEDHSTQAIIRFNRDWDGLYECNKI
;
A
#
# COMPACT_ATOMS: atom_id res chain seq x y z
N MET A 1 33.70 20.14 -12.20
CA MET A 1 33.28 21.55 -12.14
C MET A 1 31.88 21.60 -12.71
N ASP A 2 30.90 21.74 -11.83
CA ASP A 2 29.58 22.31 -12.10
C ASP A 2 29.18 22.95 -10.77
N HIS A 3 29.21 24.28 -10.74
CA HIS A 3 28.87 25.09 -9.60
C HIS A 3 27.34 25.24 -9.58
N SER A 4 26.64 24.56 -8.67
CA SER A 4 25.32 25.03 -8.23
C SER A 4 25.50 25.72 -6.87
N SER A 5 25.70 27.02 -6.95
CA SER A 5 25.68 27.95 -5.82
C SER A 5 24.22 28.23 -5.47
N GLU A 6 23.55 27.26 -4.85
CA GLU A 6 22.24 27.50 -4.22
C GLU A 6 22.49 28.03 -2.81
N GLU A 7 22.39 29.36 -2.70
CA GLU A 7 21.97 30.10 -1.51
C GLU A 7 21.74 29.25 -0.24
N GLU A 8 22.72 29.25 0.66
CA GLU A 8 22.54 28.82 2.03
C GLU A 8 21.68 29.85 2.77
N SER A 9 20.37 29.81 2.54
CA SER A 9 19.44 30.56 3.37
C SER A 9 19.56 30.01 4.80
N ASP A 10 20.01 30.85 5.73
CA ASP A 10 20.04 30.58 7.16
C ASP A 10 18.60 30.39 7.66
N ILE A 11 18.04 29.19 7.46
CA ILE A 11 16.73 28.81 7.98
C ILE A 11 16.86 28.74 9.49
N SER A 12 16.14 29.61 10.19
CA SER A 12 16.12 29.65 11.65
C SER A 12 15.39 28.42 12.22
N GLU A 13 15.71 28.02 13.45
CA GLU A 13 15.10 26.80 14.04
C GLU A 13 13.57 26.87 14.13
N SER A 14 13.00 28.07 14.19
CA SER A 14 11.56 28.35 14.17
C SER A 14 10.89 28.13 12.82
N GLU A 15 11.63 28.16 11.71
CA GLU A 15 11.09 28.06 10.34
C GLU A 15 11.17 26.62 9.79
N ILE A 16 11.87 25.73 10.48
CA ILE A 16 12.07 24.32 10.08
C ILE A 16 10.74 23.58 9.85
N GLU A 17 9.70 23.94 10.63
CA GLU A 17 8.36 23.36 10.50
C GLU A 17 7.70 23.74 9.16
N ASP A 18 7.95 24.94 8.63
CA ASP A 18 7.36 25.45 7.39
C ASP A 18 8.08 24.91 6.14
N TYR A 19 9.36 24.56 6.27
CA TYR A 19 10.17 24.01 5.16
C TYR A 19 10.04 22.50 4.97
N LYS A 20 9.22 21.79 5.75
CA LYS A 20 9.05 20.33 5.66
C LYS A 20 8.09 19.88 4.53
N ASP A 21 7.27 20.79 4.00
CA ASP A 21 6.17 20.44 3.09
C ASP A 21 6.68 19.96 1.73
N LYS A 22 7.59 20.71 1.10
CA LYS A 22 8.21 20.33 -0.17
C LYS A 22 8.91 18.96 -0.13
N PRO A 23 9.81 18.66 0.83
CA PRO A 23 10.40 17.33 0.92
C PRO A 23 9.37 16.23 1.27
N LEU A 24 8.27 16.54 1.97
CA LEU A 24 7.18 15.59 2.20
C LEU A 24 6.42 15.25 0.92
N GLU A 25 6.12 16.24 0.08
CA GLU A 25 5.50 16.03 -1.24
C GLU A 25 6.40 15.20 -2.17
N ASP A 26 7.72 15.43 -2.15
CA ASP A 26 8.68 14.63 -2.91
C ASP A 26 8.76 13.17 -2.43
N LEU A 27 8.55 12.91 -1.14
CA LEU A 27 8.44 11.55 -0.58
C LEU A 27 7.13 10.87 -1.02
N ARG A 28 6.02 11.60 -1.00
CA ARG A 28 4.68 11.11 -1.40
C ARG A 28 4.56 10.82 -2.89
N SER A 29 5.13 11.68 -3.73
CA SER A 29 5.15 11.51 -5.18
C SER A 29 6.10 10.41 -5.66
N GLY A 30 6.92 9.86 -4.77
CA GLY A 30 7.89 8.81 -5.10
C GLY A 30 9.16 9.33 -5.78
N ASN A 31 9.33 10.64 -5.90
CA ASN A 31 10.56 11.28 -6.37
C ASN A 31 11.74 10.91 -5.45
N LEU A 32 11.50 10.86 -4.14
CA LEU A 32 12.45 10.41 -3.13
C LEU A 32 12.06 9.03 -2.60
N LYS A 33 12.81 8.00 -3.02
CA LYS A 33 12.54 6.61 -2.62
C LYS A 33 13.10 6.30 -1.23
N VAL A 34 12.21 6.04 -0.28
CA VAL A 34 12.56 5.57 1.07
C VAL A 34 12.79 4.05 1.09
N LYS A 35 12.01 3.29 0.31
CA LYS A 35 12.09 1.83 0.20
C LYS A 35 12.85 1.45 -1.07
N VAL A 36 13.99 0.80 -0.92
CA VAL A 36 14.83 0.34 -2.03
C VAL A 36 15.16 -1.13 -1.80
N ASN A 37 14.74 -2.01 -2.73
CA ASN A 37 14.96 -3.46 -2.66
C ASN A 37 14.46 -4.11 -1.35
N GLY A 38 13.34 -3.61 -0.80
CA GLY A 38 12.77 -4.11 0.45
C GLY A 38 13.38 -3.54 1.73
N PHE A 39 14.46 -2.75 1.63
CA PHE A 39 15.09 -2.07 2.77
C PHE A 39 14.71 -0.60 2.84
N LEU A 40 14.61 -0.07 4.07
CA LEU A 40 14.32 1.35 4.30
C LEU A 40 15.62 2.14 4.43
N ARG A 41 15.74 3.25 3.69
CA ARG A 41 16.91 4.13 3.67
C ARG A 41 16.49 5.58 3.83
N CYS A 42 17.33 6.39 4.47
CA CYS A 42 17.15 7.83 4.52
C CYS A 42 17.63 8.46 3.19
N PRO A 43 16.75 9.10 2.39
CA PRO A 43 17.14 9.70 1.11
C PRO A 43 18.00 10.96 1.30
N PHE A 44 17.97 11.58 2.48
CA PHE A 44 18.64 12.85 2.78
C PHE A 44 20.06 12.70 3.36
N CYS A 45 20.52 11.46 3.57
CA CYS A 45 21.85 11.18 4.11
C CYS A 45 22.78 10.60 3.04
N ALA A 46 23.95 11.22 2.83
CA ALA A 46 25.01 10.69 1.97
C ALA A 46 26.05 9.86 2.77
N GLY A 47 26.67 8.85 2.14
CA GLY A 47 27.81 8.10 2.68
C GLY A 47 27.45 6.97 3.67
N LYS A 48 28.31 6.74 4.69
CA LYS A 48 28.24 5.67 5.72
C LYS A 48 26.91 5.55 6.50
N LYS A 49 25.98 6.49 6.25
CA LYS A 49 24.63 6.59 6.82
C LYS A 49 23.53 6.10 5.87
N LYS A 50 23.87 5.64 4.65
CA LYS A 50 22.97 4.83 3.79
C LYS A 50 22.89 3.40 4.31
N GLN A 51 22.58 3.25 5.60
CA GLN A 51 22.36 1.95 6.20
C GLN A 51 20.98 1.45 5.79
N ASP A 52 20.86 0.14 5.68
CA ASP A 52 19.56 -0.52 5.61
C ASP A 52 18.97 -0.50 7.02
N TYR A 53 17.92 0.28 7.20
CA TYR A 53 17.25 0.45 8.48
C TYR A 53 16.03 -0.46 8.58
N LYS A 54 15.72 -0.91 9.80
CA LYS A 54 14.34 -1.32 10.15
C LYS A 54 13.50 -0.05 10.35
N TYR A 55 12.18 -0.17 10.27
CA TYR A 55 11.27 0.98 10.41
C TYR A 55 11.54 1.81 11.67
N LYS A 56 11.62 1.15 12.84
CA LYS A 56 11.89 1.82 14.13
C LYS A 56 13.23 2.55 14.14
N ASP A 57 14.25 1.94 13.55
CA ASP A 57 15.60 2.52 13.50
C ASP A 57 15.64 3.73 12.55
N LEU A 58 14.94 3.66 11.41
CA LEU A 58 14.85 4.78 10.48
C LEU A 58 14.06 5.94 11.08
N LEU A 59 12.95 5.65 11.76
CA LEU A 59 12.15 6.66 12.43
C LEU A 59 12.95 7.34 13.54
N GLN A 60 13.65 6.56 14.38
CA GLN A 60 14.53 7.10 15.41
C GLN A 60 15.65 7.95 14.80
N HIS A 61 16.23 7.52 13.68
CA HIS A 61 17.22 8.30 12.95
C HIS A 61 16.64 9.64 12.46
N ALA A 62 15.51 9.63 11.76
CA ALA A 62 14.88 10.84 11.23
C ALA A 62 14.51 11.83 12.34
N THR A 63 13.89 11.35 13.41
CA THR A 63 13.52 12.16 14.58
C THR A 63 14.73 12.68 15.33
N GLY A 64 15.76 11.85 15.50
CA GLY A 64 17.02 12.27 16.13
C GLY A 64 17.81 13.28 15.30
N VAL A 65 17.65 13.26 13.97
CA VAL A 65 18.29 14.24 13.09
C VAL A 65 17.57 15.57 13.08
N SER A 66 16.24 15.56 12.99
CA SER A 66 15.41 16.77 13.03
C SER A 66 15.58 17.56 14.33
N LYS A 67 15.67 16.87 15.48
CA LYS A 67 15.86 17.47 16.82
C LYS A 67 17.32 17.60 17.26
N GLY A 68 18.27 17.25 16.38
CA GLY A 68 19.68 17.15 16.72
C GLY A 68 20.40 18.51 16.83
N SER A 69 21.71 18.43 17.11
CA SER A 69 22.64 19.56 17.27
C SER A 69 22.41 20.76 16.34
N ALA A 70 22.58 21.97 16.87
CA ALA A 70 22.60 23.24 16.14
C ALA A 70 23.64 23.30 15.00
N SER A 71 24.62 22.38 15.00
CA SER A 71 25.60 22.24 13.92
C SER A 71 25.05 21.68 12.60
N ARG A 72 23.78 21.28 12.54
CA ARG A 72 23.11 20.82 11.31
C ARG A 72 22.24 21.93 10.73
N SER A 73 22.32 22.12 9.41
CA SER A 73 21.54 23.17 8.73
C SER A 73 20.03 22.97 8.89
N GLY A 74 19.29 24.08 8.92
CA GLY A 74 17.82 24.07 9.01
C GLY A 74 17.18 23.24 7.89
N LYS A 75 17.70 23.32 6.66
CA LYS A 75 17.30 22.48 5.51
C LYS A 75 17.47 20.98 5.80
N GLN A 76 18.58 20.59 6.41
CA GLN A 76 18.80 19.19 6.78
C GLN A 76 17.84 18.74 7.88
N LYS A 77 17.58 19.59 8.89
CA LYS A 77 16.61 19.30 9.96
C LYS A 77 15.18 19.17 9.40
N ALA A 78 14.76 20.07 8.50
CA ALA A 78 13.45 20.05 7.86
C ALA A 78 13.23 18.80 7.00
N ASN A 79 14.22 18.41 6.20
CA ASN A 79 14.17 17.19 5.40
C ASN A 79 13.98 15.92 6.27
N HIS A 80 14.69 15.84 7.40
CA HIS A 80 14.54 14.69 8.30
C HIS A 80 13.24 14.75 9.11
N LEU A 81 12.71 15.95 9.37
CA LEU A 81 11.37 16.12 9.97
C LEU A 81 10.28 15.62 9.00
N ALA A 82 10.38 15.96 7.72
CA ALA A 82 9.50 15.46 6.67
C ALA A 82 9.55 13.93 6.58
N LEU A 83 10.75 13.34 6.62
CA LEU A 83 10.91 11.88 6.64
C LEU A 83 10.25 11.23 7.86
N ALA A 84 10.40 11.81 9.05
CA ALA A 84 9.79 11.29 10.27
C ALA A 84 8.25 11.30 10.17
N ARG A 85 7.68 12.41 9.68
CA ARG A 85 6.22 12.52 9.44
C ARG A 85 5.72 11.52 8.41
N TYR A 86 6.45 11.35 7.29
CA TYR A 86 6.12 10.36 6.27
C TYR A 86 6.13 8.93 6.85
N LEU A 87 7.11 8.62 7.70
CA LEU A 87 7.18 7.32 8.37
C LEU A 87 5.99 7.10 9.31
N GLU A 88 5.70 8.07 10.18
CA GLU A 88 4.64 7.98 11.20
C GLU A 88 3.23 7.93 10.62
N ILE A 89 2.97 8.62 9.52
CA ILE A 89 1.61 8.76 8.95
C ILE A 89 1.38 7.72 7.86
N GLU A 90 2.31 7.61 6.91
CA GLU A 90 2.07 6.87 5.65
C GLU A 90 2.66 5.45 5.69
N LEU A 91 3.73 5.22 6.47
CA LEU A 91 4.44 3.94 6.55
C LEU A 91 4.20 3.16 7.86
N ALA A 92 3.52 3.75 8.84
CA ALA A 92 3.20 3.11 10.11
C ALA A 92 2.28 1.89 9.95
N SER A 93 1.41 1.89 8.94
CA SER A 93 0.53 0.77 8.58
C SER A 93 1.28 -0.41 7.92
N GLU A 94 2.40 -0.16 7.23
CA GLU A 94 3.24 -1.22 6.64
C GLU A 94 4.20 -1.86 7.66
N ALA A 95 4.60 -1.12 8.69
CA ALA A 95 5.65 -1.53 9.64
C ALA A 95 5.18 -2.51 10.72
N GLU A 96 3.87 -2.67 10.92
CA GLU A 96 3.32 -3.64 11.86
C GLU A 96 3.43 -5.10 11.36
N GLN A 97 3.88 -5.31 10.12
CA GLN A 97 4.15 -6.65 9.57
C GLN A 97 5.62 -7.07 9.78
N THR A 98 6.01 -7.40 11.01
CA THR A 98 7.20 -8.24 11.27
C THR A 98 6.91 -9.31 12.33
N PRO A 99 7.49 -10.53 12.22
CA PRO A 99 7.00 -11.72 12.92
C PRO A 99 7.36 -11.68 14.41
N GLN A 100 6.36 -11.67 15.30
CA GLN A 100 6.59 -11.70 16.75
C GLN A 100 6.75 -13.13 17.27
N GLN A 101 7.82 -13.30 18.05
CA GLN A 101 8.07 -14.45 18.91
C GLN A 101 6.93 -14.66 19.93
N VAL A 102 6.70 -15.94 20.19
CA VAL A 102 5.62 -16.54 20.98
C VAL A 102 5.61 -16.03 22.43
N VAL A 103 4.57 -15.25 22.77
CA VAL A 103 3.99 -15.18 24.12
C VAL A 103 2.50 -15.45 23.91
N PRO A 104 1.88 -16.42 24.62
CA PRO A 104 0.47 -16.71 24.42
C PRO A 104 -0.37 -15.55 24.98
N GLN A 105 -0.67 -14.58 24.12
CA GLN A 105 -1.71 -13.60 24.38
C GLN A 105 -3.07 -14.29 24.21
N PRO A 106 -4.11 -13.88 24.98
CA PRO A 106 -5.47 -14.23 24.64
C PRO A 106 -5.69 -13.86 23.18
N ILE A 107 -6.10 -14.84 22.37
CA ILE A 107 -6.30 -14.69 20.93
C ILE A 107 -7.26 -13.51 20.75
N LYS A 108 -6.72 -12.33 20.43
CA LYS A 108 -7.54 -11.31 19.78
C LYS A 108 -7.89 -11.94 18.43
N PRO A 109 -9.18 -12.03 18.07
CA PRO A 109 -9.52 -12.43 16.71
C PRO A 109 -8.71 -11.54 15.76
N PRO A 110 -8.24 -12.08 14.62
CA PRO A 110 -7.54 -11.28 13.62
C PRO A 110 -8.30 -9.96 13.42
N PRO A 111 -7.60 -8.81 13.26
CA PRO A 111 -8.28 -7.59 12.85
C PRO A 111 -9.17 -7.98 11.67
N GLU A 112 -10.48 -7.81 11.83
CA GLU A 112 -11.46 -8.23 10.82
C GLU A 112 -10.97 -7.66 9.49
N GLN A 113 -10.41 -8.52 8.64
CA GLN A 113 -10.06 -8.12 7.30
C GLN A 113 -11.42 -7.80 6.70
N GLN A 114 -11.76 -6.52 6.59
CA GLN A 114 -13.00 -6.11 5.95
C GLN A 114 -12.98 -6.71 4.56
N GLU A 115 -13.77 -7.76 4.39
CA GLU A 115 -13.88 -8.47 3.14
C GLU A 115 -14.48 -7.49 2.13
N LEU A 116 -13.67 -7.12 1.14
CA LEU A 116 -14.10 -6.21 0.09
C LEU A 116 -14.83 -7.04 -0.98
N PHE A 117 -16.05 -6.63 -1.28
CA PHE A 117 -16.86 -7.23 -2.32
C PHE A 117 -16.88 -6.33 -3.56
N VAL A 118 -16.95 -6.94 -4.73
CA VAL A 118 -17.11 -6.21 -5.99
C VAL A 118 -18.58 -5.81 -6.16
N TRP A 119 -18.83 -4.56 -6.53
CA TRP A 119 -20.17 -4.05 -6.84
C TRP A 119 -20.25 -3.55 -8.30
N PRO A 120 -21.26 -3.92 -9.11
CA PRO A 120 -22.33 -4.89 -8.82
C PRO A 120 -21.81 -6.27 -8.41
N TRP A 121 -22.63 -7.07 -7.72
CA TRP A 121 -22.19 -8.39 -7.23
C TRP A 121 -21.87 -9.33 -8.40
N MET A 122 -20.68 -9.92 -8.36
CA MET A 122 -20.20 -10.83 -9.40
C MET A 122 -19.47 -12.03 -8.80
N GLY A 123 -19.71 -13.20 -9.40
CA GLY A 123 -18.94 -14.41 -9.14
C GLY A 123 -17.98 -14.70 -10.30
N ILE A 124 -16.87 -15.37 -9.98
CA ILE A 124 -15.93 -15.90 -10.97
C ILE A 124 -16.08 -17.42 -10.98
N LEU A 125 -16.46 -17.97 -12.12
CA LEU A 125 -16.58 -19.40 -12.35
C LEU A 125 -15.34 -19.88 -13.10
N VAL A 126 -14.61 -20.80 -12.48
CA VAL A 126 -13.42 -21.44 -13.06
C VAL A 126 -13.67 -22.92 -13.31
N ASN A 127 -12.76 -23.58 -14.03
CA ASN A 127 -12.84 -25.01 -14.31
C ASN A 127 -14.13 -25.44 -15.05
N LEU A 128 -14.59 -24.61 -15.98
CA LEU A 128 -15.68 -24.98 -16.88
C LEU A 128 -15.08 -25.84 -18.00
N THR A 129 -15.14 -27.16 -17.80
CA THR A 129 -14.49 -28.17 -18.66
C THR A 129 -15.20 -28.40 -19.99
N GLU A 130 -16.44 -27.91 -20.13
CA GLU A 130 -17.19 -27.98 -21.38
C GLU A 130 -17.19 -26.62 -22.07
N GLN A 131 -16.79 -26.58 -23.34
CA GLN A 131 -16.96 -25.39 -24.17
C GLN A 131 -18.44 -25.29 -24.57
N ARG A 132 -19.21 -24.54 -23.77
CA ARG A 132 -20.65 -24.28 -23.97
C ARG A 132 -20.88 -22.78 -24.04
N ASP A 133 -21.99 -22.39 -24.65
CA ASP A 133 -22.41 -21.00 -24.74
C ASP A 133 -22.95 -20.45 -23.42
N ASN A 134 -23.12 -19.13 -23.37
CA ASN A 134 -23.67 -18.44 -22.21
C ASN A 134 -25.09 -18.94 -21.87
N GLU A 135 -25.90 -19.35 -22.87
CA GLU A 135 -27.28 -19.80 -22.64
C GLU A 135 -27.32 -21.10 -21.81
N TYR A 136 -26.48 -22.08 -22.14
CA TYR A 136 -26.34 -23.30 -21.35
C TYR A 136 -25.95 -23.00 -19.90
N TRP A 137 -24.95 -22.14 -19.70
CA TRP A 137 -24.47 -21.81 -18.35
C TRP A 137 -25.50 -20.99 -17.56
N MET A 138 -26.19 -20.04 -18.20
CA MET A 138 -27.31 -19.32 -17.60
C MET A 138 -28.40 -20.27 -17.12
N LYS A 139 -28.73 -21.31 -17.91
CA LYS A 139 -29.69 -22.33 -17.51
C LYS A 139 -29.16 -23.20 -16.37
N LYS A 140 -27.88 -23.58 -16.40
CA LYS A 140 -27.26 -24.41 -15.37
C LYS A 140 -27.20 -23.71 -14.01
N PHE A 141 -26.93 -22.40 -14.01
CA PHE A 141 -26.88 -21.59 -12.79
C PHE A 141 -28.18 -20.84 -12.49
N ALA A 142 -29.30 -21.22 -13.13
CA ALA A 142 -30.59 -20.52 -12.97
C ALA A 142 -31.10 -20.49 -11.52
N GLU A 143 -30.75 -21.48 -10.70
CA GLU A 143 -31.13 -21.53 -9.28
C GLU A 143 -30.57 -20.34 -8.47
N TYR A 144 -29.45 -19.76 -8.90
CA TYR A 144 -28.80 -18.59 -8.31
C TYR A 144 -29.34 -17.26 -8.89
N LYS A 145 -30.33 -17.31 -9.79
CA LYS A 145 -30.95 -16.12 -10.40
C LYS A 145 -29.95 -15.09 -10.97
N PRO A 146 -28.97 -15.51 -11.80
CA PRO A 146 -28.03 -14.58 -12.42
C PRO A 146 -28.74 -13.65 -13.40
N LEU A 147 -28.24 -12.42 -13.52
CA LEU A 147 -28.70 -11.45 -14.52
C LEU A 147 -27.94 -11.58 -15.84
N GLU A 148 -26.66 -11.91 -15.77
CA GLU A 148 -25.79 -12.02 -16.94
C GLU A 148 -24.66 -13.01 -16.64
N LEU A 149 -24.22 -13.72 -17.68
CA LEU A 149 -23.05 -14.59 -17.62
C LEU A 149 -22.24 -14.42 -18.91
N CYS A 150 -20.94 -14.20 -18.75
CA CYS A 150 -20.00 -14.01 -19.85
C CYS A 150 -18.89 -15.07 -19.76
N THR A 151 -18.90 -16.05 -20.67
CA THR A 151 -17.79 -17.00 -20.81
C THR A 151 -16.64 -16.43 -21.62
N PHE A 152 -15.42 -16.79 -21.27
CA PHE A 152 -14.22 -16.56 -22.06
C PHE A 152 -13.32 -17.79 -22.02
N TRP A 153 -12.57 -17.99 -23.10
CA TRP A 153 -11.63 -19.09 -23.22
C TRP A 153 -10.28 -18.68 -22.63
N ASN A 154 -9.77 -19.47 -21.68
CA ASN A 154 -8.39 -19.33 -21.23
C ASN A 154 -7.49 -20.24 -22.08
N GLU A 155 -6.60 -19.63 -22.86
CA GLU A 155 -5.64 -20.34 -23.71
C GLU A 155 -4.58 -21.10 -22.90
N GLU A 156 -4.18 -20.58 -21.73
CA GLU A 156 -3.12 -21.18 -20.90
C GLU A 156 -3.60 -22.46 -20.19
N ASP A 157 -4.80 -22.39 -19.59
CA ASP A 157 -5.37 -23.50 -18.83
C ASP A 157 -6.22 -24.44 -19.70
N HIS A 158 -6.35 -24.15 -21.00
CA HIS A 158 -7.26 -24.82 -21.93
C HIS A 158 -8.67 -25.04 -21.33
N SER A 159 -9.18 -24.02 -20.62
CA SER A 159 -10.43 -24.10 -19.88
C SER A 159 -11.31 -22.89 -20.14
N THR A 160 -12.63 -23.09 -20.00
CA THR A 160 -13.56 -21.96 -20.03
C THR A 160 -13.67 -21.37 -18.61
N GLN A 161 -13.66 -20.04 -18.53
CA GLN A 161 -13.98 -19.29 -17.33
C GLN A 161 -15.21 -18.43 -17.60
N ALA A 162 -15.93 -18.04 -16.56
CA ALA A 162 -17.06 -17.12 -16.73
C ALA A 162 -17.15 -16.12 -15.59
N ILE A 163 -17.59 -14.90 -15.92
CA ILE A 163 -18.05 -13.93 -14.94
C ILE A 163 -19.58 -14.00 -14.92
N ILE A 164 -20.14 -14.19 -13.74
CA ILE A 164 -21.59 -14.21 -13.51
C ILE A 164 -21.98 -12.96 -12.70
N ARG A 165 -23.00 -12.23 -13.15
CA ARG A 165 -23.44 -10.96 -12.53
C ARG A 165 -24.82 -11.14 -11.91
N PHE A 166 -25.04 -10.53 -10.77
CA PHE A 166 -26.31 -10.55 -10.06
C PHE A 166 -26.95 -9.16 -9.97
N ASN A 167 -28.15 -9.10 -9.39
CA ASN A 167 -28.85 -7.85 -9.08
C ASN A 167 -27.98 -6.96 -8.17
N ARG A 168 -28.18 -5.64 -8.18
CA ARG A 168 -27.37 -4.68 -7.41
C ARG A 168 -27.84 -4.50 -5.96
N ASP A 169 -28.97 -5.11 -5.61
CA ASP A 169 -29.58 -5.09 -4.29
C ASP A 169 -29.02 -6.20 -3.38
N TRP A 170 -29.47 -6.23 -2.13
CA TRP A 170 -29.03 -7.23 -1.15
C TRP A 170 -29.43 -8.66 -1.51
N ASP A 171 -30.52 -8.84 -2.27
CA ASP A 171 -30.91 -10.16 -2.78
C ASP A 171 -29.85 -10.67 -3.76
N GLY A 172 -29.32 -9.80 -4.63
CA GLY A 172 -28.20 -10.16 -5.50
C GLY A 172 -26.94 -10.58 -4.74
N LEU A 173 -26.63 -9.94 -3.60
CA LEU A 173 -25.50 -10.36 -2.76
C LEU A 173 -25.76 -11.74 -2.15
N TYR A 174 -26.98 -11.97 -1.67
CA TYR A 174 -27.39 -13.23 -1.08
C TYR A 174 -27.31 -14.39 -2.08
N GLU A 175 -27.75 -14.17 -3.33
CA GLU A 175 -27.62 -15.20 -4.36
C GLU A 175 -26.17 -15.40 -4.82
N CYS A 176 -25.38 -14.32 -4.94
CA CYS A 176 -23.96 -14.38 -5.30
C CYS A 176 -23.14 -15.23 -4.31
N ASN A 177 -23.44 -15.12 -3.01
CA ASN A 177 -22.73 -15.84 -1.95
C ASN A 177 -23.09 -17.33 -1.84
N LYS A 178 -24.00 -17.85 -2.69
CA LYS A 178 -24.36 -19.28 -2.73
C LYS A 178 -23.56 -20.08 -3.77
N ILE A 179 -22.92 -19.40 -4.72
CA ILE A 179 -22.07 -20.01 -5.76
C ILE A 179 -20.68 -20.31 -5.18
#